data_AF-A0A2S9IDV9-F1
#
_entry.id   AF-A0A2S9IDV9-F1
#
_cell.length_a   1.000
_cell.length_b   1.000
_cell.length_c   1.000
_cell.angle_alpha   90.00
_cell.angle_beta   90.00
_cell.angle_gamma   90.00
#
_symmetry.space_group_name_H-M   'P 1'
#
loop_
_entity.id
_entity.type
_entity.pdbx_description
1 polymer ?
#
loop_
_entity_poly.entity_id
_entity_poly.type
_entity_poly.pdbx_seq_one_letter_code
_entity_poly.pdbx_strand_id
1 'polypeptide(L)'
;MRKLLIAMLSSALLCAATPLLAQDLEGDMDVLKGALRTVQKTDDKAEMVRALSDMRTAASDAKTRTPDKLEGQPADSAQVKDYHAELDKLIGQIDDSLKLANAGDLAGAKEQAKQFAATRDEGHKKFR
;
A
#
# COMPACT_ATOMS: atom_id res chain seq x y z
N MET A 1 11.64 40.39 -27.90
CA MET A 1 10.24 39.93 -27.78
C MET A 1 10.24 38.41 -27.63
N ARG A 2 9.93 37.92 -26.42
CA ARG A 2 9.87 36.49 -26.08
C ARG A 2 8.62 35.87 -26.74
N LYS A 3 8.76 34.77 -27.46
CA LYS A 3 7.62 33.91 -27.81
C LYS A 3 7.97 32.48 -27.41
N LEU A 4 7.51 32.13 -26.20
CA LEU A 4 7.42 30.78 -25.69
C LEU A 4 6.17 30.15 -26.29
N LEU A 5 6.32 29.04 -27.01
CA LEU A 5 5.22 28.17 -27.39
C LEU A 5 5.61 26.75 -27.02
N ILE A 6 5.33 26.38 -25.78
CA ILE A 6 5.36 24.98 -25.34
C ILE A 6 3.93 24.48 -25.52
N ALA A 7 3.74 23.63 -26.54
CA ALA A 7 2.49 22.92 -26.75
C ALA A 7 2.35 21.88 -25.62
N MET A 8 1.37 22.06 -24.73
CA MET A 8 0.98 21.05 -23.75
C MET A 8 0.31 19.88 -24.48
N LEU A 9 0.96 18.72 -24.47
CA LEU A 9 0.36 17.45 -24.83
C LEU A 9 -0.52 16.99 -23.65
N SER A 10 -1.83 17.20 -23.74
CA SER A 10 -2.80 16.63 -22.82
C SER A 10 -3.14 15.20 -23.23
N SER A 11 -2.30 14.25 -22.81
CA SER A 11 -2.65 12.83 -22.82
C SER A 11 -3.60 12.56 -21.66
N ALA A 12 -4.90 12.58 -21.93
CA ALA A 12 -5.90 12.04 -21.02
C ALA A 12 -5.67 10.52 -20.89
N LEU A 13 -5.00 10.12 -19.81
CA LEU A 13 -4.83 8.71 -19.45
C LEU A 13 -6.20 8.17 -19.01
N LEU A 14 -6.72 7.19 -19.75
CA LEU A 14 -7.92 6.44 -19.42
C LEU A 14 -7.76 5.79 -18.02
N CYS A 15 -8.56 6.22 -17.05
CA CYS A 15 -8.80 5.45 -15.83
C CYS A 15 -9.61 4.20 -16.18
N ALA A 16 -8.93 3.10 -16.50
CA ALA A 16 -9.54 1.78 -16.44
C ALA A 16 -9.74 1.43 -14.96
N ALA A 17 -10.98 1.52 -14.47
CA ALA A 17 -11.36 0.92 -13.20
C ALA A 17 -11.35 -0.60 -13.40
N THR A 18 -10.23 -1.24 -13.06
CA THR A 18 -10.18 -2.70 -12.99
C THR A 18 -11.11 -3.18 -11.87
N PRO A 19 -11.98 -4.18 -12.12
CA PRO A 19 -12.79 -4.76 -11.07
C PRO A 19 -11.86 -5.35 -10.01
N LEU A 20 -12.10 -4.98 -8.75
CA LEU A 20 -11.45 -5.60 -7.60
C LEU A 20 -11.98 -7.04 -7.50
N LEU A 21 -11.34 -7.97 -8.21
CA LEU A 21 -11.50 -9.39 -7.90
C LEU A 21 -11.11 -9.56 -6.44
N ALA A 22 -11.88 -10.31 -5.66
CA ALA A 22 -11.51 -10.65 -4.30
C ALA A 22 -10.17 -11.41 -4.37
N GLN A 23 -9.07 -10.71 -4.13
CA GLN A 23 -7.73 -11.27 -4.17
C GLN A 23 -7.59 -12.23 -2.99
N ASP A 24 -6.91 -13.35 -3.22
CA ASP A 24 -6.41 -14.16 -2.12
C ASP A 24 -5.25 -13.43 -1.42
N LEU A 25 -4.77 -14.00 -0.31
CA LEU A 25 -3.70 -13.37 0.46
C LEU A 25 -2.43 -13.13 -0.39
N GLU A 26 -2.14 -14.00 -1.36
CA GLU A 26 -1.02 -13.82 -2.28
C GLU A 26 -1.21 -12.58 -3.17
N GLY A 27 -2.42 -12.42 -3.73
CA GLY A 27 -2.78 -11.23 -4.51
C GLY A 27 -2.66 -9.93 -3.72
N ASP A 28 -3.14 -9.91 -2.46
CA ASP A 28 -3.01 -8.74 -1.58
C ASP A 28 -1.54 -8.36 -1.36
N MET A 29 -0.68 -9.37 -1.14
CA MET A 29 0.76 -9.16 -0.93
C MET A 29 1.47 -8.67 -2.21
N ASP A 30 1.02 -9.10 -3.38
CA ASP A 30 1.51 -8.59 -4.66
C ASP A 30 1.12 -7.14 -4.89
N VAL A 31 -0.11 -6.73 -4.52
CA VAL A 31 -0.52 -5.32 -4.54
C VAL A 31 0.34 -4.50 -3.60
N LEU A 32 0.53 -4.94 -2.35
CA LEU A 32 1.38 -4.24 -1.37
C LEU A 32 2.80 -4.02 -1.90
N LYS A 33 3.39 -5.04 -2.51
CA LYS A 33 4.73 -4.97 -3.10
C LYS A 33 4.79 -4.06 -4.33
N GLY A 34 3.81 -4.16 -5.22
CA GLY A 34 3.71 -3.36 -6.44
C GLY A 34 3.55 -1.88 -6.12
N ALA A 35 2.55 -1.56 -5.29
CA ALA A 35 2.24 -0.19 -4.91
C ALA A 35 3.35 0.46 -4.08
N LEU A 36 4.04 -0.28 -3.19
CA LEU A 36 5.20 0.26 -2.47
C LEU A 36 6.32 0.72 -3.44
N ARG A 37 6.57 -0.03 -4.52
CA ARG A 37 7.53 0.40 -5.55
C ARG A 37 7.11 1.69 -6.22
N THR A 38 5.81 1.87 -6.45
CA THR A 38 5.25 3.12 -7.00
C THR A 38 5.46 4.27 -6.02
N VAL A 39 5.07 4.12 -4.75
CA VAL A 39 5.25 5.14 -3.69
C VAL A 39 6.71 5.61 -3.60
N GLN A 40 7.66 4.67 -3.67
CA GLN A 40 9.09 4.99 -3.58
C GLN A 40 9.63 5.78 -4.79
N LYS A 41 8.99 5.69 -5.95
CA LYS A 41 9.51 6.22 -7.22
C LYS A 41 8.75 7.41 -7.75
N THR A 42 7.42 7.45 -7.59
CA THR A 42 6.58 8.48 -8.21
C THR A 42 6.79 9.84 -7.56
N ASP A 43 6.80 10.90 -8.36
CA ASP A 43 6.71 12.30 -7.91
C ASP A 43 5.34 12.90 -8.23
N ASP A 44 4.40 12.10 -8.73
CA ASP A 44 3.02 12.52 -8.97
C ASP A 44 2.15 12.29 -7.74
N LYS A 45 1.46 13.35 -7.30
CA LYS A 45 0.61 13.30 -6.10
C LYS A 45 -0.54 12.31 -6.25
N ALA A 46 -1.19 12.29 -7.41
CA ALA A 46 -2.36 11.44 -7.62
C ALA A 46 -1.94 9.96 -7.67
N GLU A 47 -0.82 9.65 -8.32
CA GLU A 47 -0.24 8.31 -8.36
C GLU A 47 0.21 7.85 -6.97
N MET A 48 0.84 8.72 -6.17
CA MET A 48 1.23 8.39 -4.80
C MET A 48 0.02 8.10 -3.92
N VAL A 49 -1.00 8.97 -3.93
CA VAL A 49 -2.22 8.79 -3.13
C VAL A 49 -2.96 7.51 -3.56
N ARG A 50 -3.05 7.25 -4.86
CA ARG A 50 -3.63 6.00 -5.38
C ARG A 50 -2.85 4.78 -4.88
N ALA A 51 -1.53 4.76 -5.05
CA ALA A 51 -0.71 3.63 -4.64
C ALA A 51 -0.82 3.36 -3.13
N LEU A 52 -0.76 4.41 -2.29
CA LEU A 52 -0.95 4.27 -0.85
C LEU A 52 -2.37 3.79 -0.50
N SER A 53 -3.40 4.21 -1.24
CA SER A 53 -4.78 3.74 -1.03
C SER A 53 -4.92 2.26 -1.40
N ASP A 54 -4.32 1.84 -2.51
CA ASP A 54 -4.28 0.44 -2.94
C ASP A 54 -3.57 -0.41 -1.87
N MET A 55 -2.46 0.07 -1.30
CA MET A 55 -1.78 -0.60 -0.18
C MET A 55 -2.68 -0.73 1.05
N ARG A 56 -3.40 0.33 1.41
CA ARG A 56 -4.29 0.33 2.58
C ARG A 56 -5.41 -0.70 2.42
N THR A 57 -6.03 -0.77 1.24
CA THR A 57 -7.07 -1.74 0.92
C THR A 57 -6.51 -3.16 0.99
N ALA A 58 -5.39 -3.44 0.31
CA ALA A 58 -4.77 -4.76 0.32
C ALA A 58 -4.34 -5.22 1.73
N ALA A 59 -3.79 -4.32 2.56
CA ALA A 59 -3.48 -4.65 3.96
C ALA A 59 -4.73 -4.95 4.79
N SER A 60 -5.84 -4.24 4.53
CA SER A 60 -7.11 -4.46 5.21
C SER A 60 -7.74 -5.79 4.78
N ASP A 61 -7.69 -6.11 3.49
CA ASP A 61 -8.20 -7.36 2.93
C ASP A 61 -7.37 -8.55 3.44
N ALA A 62 -6.04 -8.45 3.41
CA ALA A 62 -5.13 -9.43 3.99
C ALA A 62 -5.45 -9.71 5.46
N LYS A 63 -5.85 -8.70 6.24
CA LYS A 63 -6.21 -8.85 7.66
C LYS A 63 -7.43 -9.75 7.87
N THR A 64 -8.28 -9.90 6.85
CA THR A 64 -9.43 -10.82 6.88
C THR A 64 -9.08 -12.25 6.46
N ARG A 65 -7.85 -12.47 5.98
CA ARG A 65 -7.36 -13.78 5.52
C ARG A 65 -6.61 -14.50 6.63
N THR A 66 -6.61 -15.83 6.56
CA THR A 66 -5.77 -16.68 7.39
C THR A 66 -4.56 -17.13 6.57
N PRO A 67 -3.32 -16.80 6.96
CA PRO A 67 -2.13 -17.32 6.29
C PRO A 67 -1.90 -18.80 6.63
N ASP A 68 -1.26 -19.54 5.73
CA ASP A 68 -1.01 -20.98 5.84
C ASP A 68 -0.42 -21.41 7.20
N LYS A 69 0.53 -20.64 7.75
CA LYS A 69 1.14 -20.90 9.07
C LYS A 69 0.17 -20.87 10.25
N LEU A 70 -0.99 -20.25 10.07
CA LEU A 70 -2.03 -20.10 11.09
C LEU A 70 -3.29 -20.93 10.78
N GLU A 71 -3.27 -21.76 9.74
CA GLU A 71 -4.38 -22.69 9.49
C GLU A 71 -4.61 -23.61 10.69
N GLY A 72 -5.88 -23.80 11.04
CA GLY A 72 -6.29 -24.60 12.20
C GLY A 72 -6.03 -23.97 13.56
N GLN A 73 -5.40 -22.79 13.65
CA GLN A 73 -5.27 -22.06 14.90
C GLN A 73 -6.63 -21.50 15.37
N PRO A 74 -6.89 -21.47 16.68
CA PRO A 74 -8.05 -20.76 17.22
C PRO A 74 -8.01 -19.27 16.85
N ALA A 75 -9.18 -18.70 16.52
CA ALA A 75 -9.29 -17.29 16.14
C ALA A 75 -8.82 -16.32 17.24
N ASP A 76 -8.84 -16.74 18.50
CA ASP A 76 -8.40 -15.97 19.67
C ASP A 76 -6.98 -16.33 20.15
N SER A 77 -6.27 -17.20 19.40
CA SER A 77 -4.87 -17.54 19.68
C SER A 77 -3.98 -16.29 19.66
N ALA A 78 -2.88 -16.36 20.42
CA ALA A 78 -1.90 -15.27 20.46
C ALA A 78 -1.34 -14.97 19.06
N GLN A 79 -1.07 -16.01 18.27
CA GLN A 79 -0.50 -15.90 16.93
C GLN A 79 -1.44 -15.22 15.93
N VAL A 80 -2.74 -15.50 15.98
CA VAL A 80 -3.74 -14.82 15.13
C VAL A 80 -3.89 -13.36 15.53
N LYS A 81 -3.84 -13.05 16.84
CA LYS A 81 -3.85 -11.67 17.33
C LYS A 81 -2.58 -10.90 16.89
N ASP A 82 -1.42 -11.54 16.96
CA ASP A 82 -0.15 -10.94 16.53
C ASP A 82 -0.15 -10.66 15.02
N TYR A 83 -0.73 -11.56 14.21
CA TYR A 83 -0.92 -11.32 12.76
C TYR A 83 -1.76 -10.07 12.49
N HIS A 84 -2.91 -9.95 13.15
CA HIS A 84 -3.75 -8.76 13.03
C HIS A 84 -3.02 -7.48 13.49
N ALA A 85 -2.22 -7.57 14.57
CA ALA A 85 -1.48 -6.43 15.10
C ALA A 85 -0.37 -5.94 14.13
N GLU A 86 0.34 -6.85 13.45
CA GLU A 86 1.32 -6.46 12.42
C GLU A 86 0.65 -5.75 11.24
N LEU A 87 -0.52 -6.22 10.80
CA LEU A 87 -1.28 -5.56 9.74
C LEU A 87 -1.86 -4.22 10.18
N ASP A 88 -2.33 -4.09 11.43
CA ASP A 88 -2.75 -2.81 11.99
C ASP A 88 -1.61 -1.79 12.04
N LYS A 89 -0.41 -2.24 12.42
CA LYS A 89 0.80 -1.42 12.38
C LYS A 89 1.11 -0.95 10.96
N LEU A 90 1.05 -1.84 9.97
CA LEU A 90 1.27 -1.47 8.57
C LEU A 90 0.21 -0.49 8.06
N ILE A 91 -1.07 -0.72 8.36
CA ILE A 91 -2.18 0.17 7.98
C ILE A 91 -1.99 1.56 8.58
N GLY A 92 -1.62 1.65 9.87
CA GLY A 92 -1.34 2.94 10.52
C GLY A 92 -0.19 3.69 9.85
N GLN A 93 0.89 3.00 9.51
CA GLN A 93 2.01 3.58 8.76
C GLN A 93 1.59 4.11 7.37
N ILE A 94 0.71 3.37 6.66
CA ILE A 94 0.15 3.77 5.37
C ILE A 94 -0.76 5.01 5.53
N ASP A 95 -1.62 5.03 6.55
CA ASP A 95 -2.51 6.16 6.83
C ASP A 95 -1.73 7.46 7.12
N ASP A 96 -0.61 7.37 7.86
CA ASP A 96 0.29 8.50 8.09
C ASP A 96 0.91 9.02 6.78
N SER A 97 1.37 8.12 5.91
CA SER A 97 1.92 8.50 4.60
C SER A 97 0.84 9.07 3.68
N LEU A 98 -0.38 8.52 3.71
CA LEU A 98 -1.55 9.06 2.99
C LEU A 98 -1.86 10.48 3.41
N LYS A 99 -1.82 10.77 4.71
CA LYS A 99 -2.07 12.12 5.24
C LYS A 99 -1.05 13.12 4.68
N LEU A 100 0.24 12.75 4.66
CA LEU A 100 1.30 13.58 4.09
C LEU A 100 1.11 13.78 2.57
N ALA A 101 0.87 12.71 1.83
CA ALA A 101 0.64 12.77 0.38
C ALA A 101 -0.56 13.64 0.02
N ASN A 102 -1.68 13.51 0.74
CA ASN A 102 -2.88 14.33 0.56
C ASN A 102 -2.63 15.81 0.86
N ALA A 103 -1.78 16.13 1.84
CA ALA A 103 -1.32 17.49 2.11
C ALA A 103 -0.35 18.05 1.05
N GLY A 104 0.14 17.21 0.13
CA GLY A 104 1.11 17.58 -0.91
C GLY A 104 2.57 17.38 -0.48
N ASP A 105 2.83 16.85 0.72
CA ASP A 105 4.16 16.50 1.19
C ASP A 105 4.57 15.11 0.72
N LEU A 106 4.95 15.01 -0.57
CA LEU A 106 5.35 13.74 -1.18
C LEU A 106 6.69 13.23 -0.65
N ALA A 107 7.59 14.14 -0.25
CA ALA A 107 8.88 13.78 0.33
C ALA A 107 8.70 13.15 1.73
N GLY A 108 7.87 13.76 2.59
CA GLY A 108 7.51 13.20 3.88
C GLY A 108 6.76 11.87 3.75
N ALA A 109 5.84 11.76 2.79
CA ALA A 109 5.14 10.50 2.52
C ALA A 109 6.12 9.37 2.14
N LYS A 110 7.10 9.65 1.27
CA LYS A 110 8.17 8.70 0.90
C LYS A 110 9.05 8.33 2.09
N GLU A 111 9.38 9.29 2.95
CA GLU A 111 10.19 9.02 4.14
C GLU A 111 9.48 8.03 5.07
N GLN A 112 8.19 8.27 5.35
CA GLN A 112 7.36 7.36 6.13
C GLN A 112 7.28 5.97 5.49
N ALA A 113 7.15 5.92 4.16
CA ALA A 113 7.04 4.67 3.40
C ALA A 113 8.30 3.78 3.46
N LYS A 114 9.47 4.31 3.86
CA LYS A 114 10.68 3.50 4.05
C LYS A 114 10.51 2.41 5.11
N GLN A 115 9.63 2.63 6.09
CA GLN A 115 9.37 1.68 7.17
C GLN A 115 8.47 0.52 6.74
N PHE A 116 7.72 0.65 5.65
CA PHE A 116 6.71 -0.33 5.26
C PHE A 116 7.33 -1.70 4.94
N ALA A 117 8.49 -1.70 4.27
CA ALA A 117 9.20 -2.93 3.95
C ALA A 117 9.64 -3.68 5.22
N ALA A 118 10.12 -2.95 6.24
CA ALA A 118 10.55 -3.55 7.50
C ALA A 118 9.37 -4.22 8.23
N THR A 119 8.23 -3.53 8.36
CA THR A 119 7.01 -4.10 8.97
C THR A 119 6.52 -5.31 8.20
N ARG A 120 6.46 -5.23 6.86
CA ARG A 120 6.08 -6.37 6.00
C ARG A 120 7.02 -7.56 6.21
N ASP A 121 8.32 -7.34 6.22
CA ASP A 121 9.31 -8.41 6.32
C ASP A 121 9.30 -9.07 7.71
N GLU A 122 9.05 -8.28 8.77
CA GLU A 122 8.79 -8.80 10.12
C GLU A 122 7.54 -9.71 10.15
N GLY A 123 6.43 -9.25 9.57
CA GLY A 123 5.20 -10.02 9.46
C GLY A 123 5.40 -11.31 8.64
N HIS A 124 6.02 -11.22 7.47
CA HIS A 124 6.34 -12.39 6.64
C HIS A 124 7.17 -13.43 7.39
N LYS A 125 8.20 -13.01 8.12
CA LYS A 125 9.03 -13.95 8.91
C LYS A 125 8.20 -14.78 9.89
N LYS A 126 7.17 -14.18 10.50
CA LYS A 126 6.30 -14.81 11.49
C LYS A 126 5.20 -15.67 10.84
N PHE A 127 4.59 -15.18 9.75
CA PHE A 127 3.30 -15.70 9.27
C PHE A 127 3.29 -16.22 7.83
N ARG A 128 4.36 -16.06 7.06
CA ARG A 128 4.53 -16.65 5.71
C ARG A 128 5.55 -17.76 5.75
#